data_AF-A0A7S2FE88-F1
#
_entry.id   AF-A0A7S2FE88-F1
#
_cell.length_a   1.000
_cell.length_b   1.000
_cell.length_c   1.000
_cell.angle_alpha   90.00
_cell.angle_beta   90.00
_cell.angle_gamma   90.00
#
_symmetry.space_group_name_H-M   'P 1'
#
loop_
_entity.id
_entity.type
_entity.pdbx_description
1 polymer ?
#
loop_
_entity_poly.entity_id
_entity_poly.type
_entity_poly.pdbx_seq_one_letter_code
_entity_poly.pdbx_strand_id
1 'polypeptide(L)'
;CAWKLCVAVLVLNDDGGVFDAGLVAAVAALSGVSLPATMLDDEGVVKLVRGQPSVRLPLRTSLVPLTCGVAVQRSGGGGSEVALLADLNSAEEGLVAAAITVVSDGDGKICGVFKPGGRAVAQTVVEECIALCVERGGSLKLAAGLGADGPTAEGTAGSDSPAKKKRRKK
;
A
#
# COMPACT_ATOMS: atom_id res chain seq x y z
N CYS A 1 25.97 -6.09 7.56
CA CYS A 1 25.12 -5.76 8.73
C CYS A 1 23.78 -5.23 8.23
N ALA A 2 22.68 -5.51 8.94
CA ALA A 2 21.35 -5.09 8.53
C ALA A 2 20.50 -4.68 9.74
N TRP A 3 19.50 -3.84 9.49
CA TRP A 3 18.49 -3.46 10.48
C TRP A 3 17.42 -4.55 10.59
N LYS A 4 16.99 -4.85 11.83
CA LYS A 4 15.77 -5.61 12.09
C LYS A 4 14.73 -4.65 12.66
N LEU A 5 13.64 -4.48 11.93
CA LEU A 5 12.48 -3.71 12.40
C LEU A 5 11.42 -4.68 12.90
N CYS A 6 10.79 -4.35 14.03
CA CYS A 6 9.68 -5.10 14.58
C CYS A 6 8.49 -4.14 14.72
N VAL A 7 7.38 -4.47 14.08
CA VAL A 7 6.12 -3.72 14.19
C VAL A 7 5.16 -4.54 15.02
N ALA A 8 4.53 -3.90 16.01
CA ALA A 8 3.46 -4.48 16.80
C ALA A 8 2.20 -3.66 16.58
N VAL A 9 1.10 -4.33 16.24
CA VAL A 9 -0.23 -3.72 16.06
C VAL A 9 -1.11 -4.20 17.20
N LEU A 10 -1.70 -3.24 17.93
CA LEU A 10 -2.65 -3.51 19.03
C LEU A 10 -4.03 -3.02 18.61
N VAL A 11 -5.00 -3.93 18.58
CA VAL A 11 -6.40 -3.61 18.30
C VAL A 11 -7.05 -3.12 19.59
N LEU A 12 -7.47 -1.85 19.60
CA LEU A 12 -8.11 -1.23 20.77
C LEU A 12 -9.63 -1.43 20.77
N ASN A 13 -10.24 -1.38 19.58
CA ASN A 13 -11.64 -1.64 19.34
C ASN A 13 -11.77 -2.39 18.02
N ASP A 14 -12.54 -3.46 18.02
CA ASP A 14 -12.83 -4.26 16.83
C ASP A 14 -14.30 -4.06 16.46
N ASP A 15 -14.53 -3.32 15.38
CA ASP A 15 -15.84 -3.17 14.75
C ASP A 15 -15.75 -3.56 13.27
N GLY A 16 -14.97 -4.60 12.95
CA GLY A 16 -14.70 -5.04 11.58
C GLY A 16 -13.49 -4.34 10.93
N GLY A 17 -13.07 -4.85 9.77
CA GLY A 17 -12.00 -4.24 8.96
C GLY A 17 -10.62 -4.28 9.63
N VAL A 18 -10.41 -5.15 10.62
CA VAL A 18 -9.18 -5.18 11.45
C VAL A 18 -7.92 -5.35 10.62
N PHE A 19 -7.97 -6.16 9.56
CA PHE A 19 -6.82 -6.34 8.68
C PHE A 19 -6.46 -5.05 7.94
N ASP A 20 -7.46 -4.38 7.37
CA ASP A 20 -7.27 -3.13 6.62
C ASP A 20 -6.73 -2.04 7.54
N ALA A 21 -7.36 -1.86 8.70
CA ALA A 21 -6.92 -0.91 9.71
C ALA A 21 -5.50 -1.24 10.22
N GLY A 22 -5.20 -2.52 10.46
CA GLY A 22 -3.90 -2.98 10.93
C GLY A 22 -2.78 -2.73 9.92
N LEU A 23 -3.02 -2.97 8.63
CA LEU A 23 -2.04 -2.70 7.59
C LEU A 23 -1.79 -1.20 7.43
N VAL A 24 -2.84 -0.39 7.42
CA VAL A 24 -2.71 1.08 7.38
C VAL A 24 -1.92 1.59 8.58
N ALA A 25 -2.22 1.09 9.79
CA ALA A 25 -1.49 1.43 11.00
C ALA A 25 0.00 1.04 10.92
N ALA A 26 0.31 -0.15 10.40
CA ALA A 26 1.69 -0.61 10.23
C ALA A 26 2.47 0.26 9.22
N VAL A 27 1.87 0.60 8.08
CA VAL A 27 2.47 1.47 7.06
C VAL A 27 2.70 2.87 7.63
N ALA A 28 1.71 3.43 8.33
CA ALA A 28 1.83 4.74 8.98
C ALA A 28 2.95 4.74 10.03
N ALA A 29 3.02 3.71 10.88
CA ALA A 29 4.07 3.58 11.89
C ALA A 29 5.46 3.53 11.25
N LEU A 30 5.66 2.69 10.23
CA LEU A 30 6.92 2.58 9.52
C LEU A 30 7.30 3.88 8.77
N SER A 31 6.31 4.62 8.26
CA SER A 31 6.53 5.90 7.57
C SER A 31 7.11 6.98 8.48
N GLY A 32 6.83 6.89 9.79
CA GLY A 32 7.39 7.75 10.82
C GLY A 32 8.75 7.32 11.37
N VAL A 33 9.25 6.11 11.04
CA VAL A 33 10.49 5.58 11.61
C VAL A 33 11.71 6.35 11.09
N SER A 34 12.59 6.73 12.01
CA SER A 34 13.92 7.25 11.70
C SER A 34 14.99 6.38 12.35
N LEU A 35 15.94 5.91 11.54
CA LEU A 35 17.03 5.06 11.94
C LEU A 35 18.22 5.92 12.41
N PRO A 36 18.88 5.56 13.52
CA PRO A 36 20.03 6.33 13.96
C PRO A 36 21.23 6.11 13.03
N ALA A 37 22.11 7.11 12.94
CA ALA A 37 23.33 7.01 12.16
C ALA A 37 24.26 5.94 12.73
N THR A 38 24.80 5.09 11.85
CA THR A 38 25.72 4.01 12.22
C THR A 38 26.96 4.02 11.34
N MET A 39 28.09 3.63 11.91
CA MET A 39 29.36 3.45 11.23
C MET A 39 29.85 2.02 11.46
N LEU A 40 30.55 1.46 10.48
CA LEU A 40 31.29 0.21 10.62
C LEU A 40 32.73 0.58 10.98
N ASP A 41 33.28 0.00 12.04
CA ASP A 41 34.71 0.13 12.32
C ASP A 41 35.54 -0.85 11.48
N ASP A 42 36.87 -0.73 11.60
CA ASP A 42 37.84 -1.55 10.87
C ASP A 42 37.75 -3.05 11.27
N GLU A 43 37.20 -3.33 12.45
CA GLU A 43 36.92 -4.68 12.94
C GLU A 43 35.55 -5.23 12.51
N GLY A 44 34.75 -4.47 11.75
CA GLY A 44 33.45 -4.90 11.24
C GLY A 44 32.30 -4.79 12.26
N VAL A 45 32.49 -4.09 13.37
CA VAL A 45 31.48 -3.84 14.41
C VAL A 45 30.68 -2.57 14.07
N VAL A 46 29.36 -2.67 14.18
CA VAL A 46 28.47 -1.52 13.97
C VAL A 46 28.42 -0.66 15.24
N LYS A 47 28.81 0.60 15.11
CA LYS A 47 28.76 1.60 16.18
C LYS A 47 27.74 2.69 15.86
N LEU A 48 27.00 3.10 16.87
CA LEU A 48 26.08 4.23 16.79
C LEU A 48 26.88 5.54 16.78
N VAL A 49 26.61 6.44 15.84
CA VAL A 49 27.26 7.76 15.79
C VAL A 49 26.40 8.77 16.54
N ARG A 50 26.82 9.13 17.76
CA ARG A 50 26.12 10.13 18.58
C ARG A 50 26.28 11.53 17.98
N GLY A 51 25.22 12.34 18.05
CA GLY A 51 25.21 13.72 17.55
C GLY A 51 25.02 13.85 16.03
N GLN A 52 24.86 12.76 15.29
CA GLN A 52 24.47 12.77 13.89
C GLN A 52 22.94 12.65 13.76
N PRO A 53 22.34 13.28 12.74
CA PRO A 53 20.90 13.20 12.51
C PRO A 53 20.50 11.76 12.13
N SER A 54 19.33 11.33 12.61
CA SER A 54 18.72 10.08 12.17
C SER A 54 18.27 10.17 10.72
N VAL A 55 18.38 9.06 9.99
CA VAL A 55 17.95 8.94 8.60
C VAL A 55 16.56 8.32 8.58
N ARG A 56 15.59 8.96 7.92
CA ARG A 56 14.24 8.40 7.77
C ARG A 56 14.30 7.05 7.06
N LEU A 57 13.51 6.07 7.51
CA LEU A 57 13.38 4.80 6.84
C LEU A 57 12.82 5.02 5.41
N PRO A 58 13.53 4.59 4.35
CA PRO A 58 13.02 4.72 2.99
C PRO A 58 11.93 3.68 2.74
N LEU A 59 10.68 4.02 3.04
CA LEU A 59 9.53 3.28 2.53
C LEU A 59 9.26 3.69 1.09
N ARG A 60 9.20 2.70 0.20
CA ARG A 60 9.03 2.88 -1.24
C ARG A 60 7.60 2.68 -1.72
N THR A 61 6.68 2.31 -0.82
CA THR A 61 5.30 1.99 -1.19
C THR A 61 4.35 2.47 -0.10
N SER A 62 3.24 3.05 -0.53
CA SER A 62 2.04 3.20 0.29
C SER A 62 1.13 2.01 -0.02
N LEU A 63 0.86 1.16 0.96
CA LEU A 63 -0.08 0.04 0.77
C LEU A 63 -1.49 0.49 1.14
N VAL A 64 -2.44 0.19 0.26
CA VAL A 64 -3.85 0.48 0.45
C VAL A 64 -4.60 -0.85 0.43
N PRO A 65 -5.06 -1.33 1.60
CA PRO A 65 -5.96 -2.47 1.67
C PRO A 65 -7.41 -2.04 1.42
N LEU A 66 -8.18 -2.95 0.83
CA LEU A 66 -9.62 -2.95 0.84
C LEU A 66 -10.15 -4.38 0.96
N THR A 67 -10.92 -4.64 2.00
CA THR A 67 -11.70 -5.86 2.17
C THR A 67 -13.14 -5.64 1.69
N CYS A 68 -13.56 -6.49 0.77
CA CYS A 68 -14.92 -6.55 0.24
C CYS A 68 -15.60 -7.86 0.63
N GLY A 69 -16.85 -7.80 1.04
CA GLY A 69 -17.68 -8.95 1.39
C GLY A 69 -18.77 -9.20 0.35
N VAL A 70 -18.95 -10.47 0.03
CA VAL A 70 -19.92 -10.96 -0.94
C VAL A 70 -21.16 -11.40 -0.18
N ALA A 71 -22.17 -10.54 -0.13
CA ALA A 71 -23.48 -10.86 0.41
C ALA A 71 -24.32 -11.56 -0.65
N VAL A 72 -25.05 -12.61 -0.25
CA VAL A 72 -25.99 -13.30 -1.14
C VAL A 72 -27.40 -13.00 -0.65
N GLN A 73 -28.13 -12.20 -1.43
CA GLN A 73 -29.52 -11.90 -1.16
C GLN A 73 -30.41 -12.87 -1.95
N ARG A 74 -31.42 -13.41 -1.27
CA ARG A 74 -32.42 -14.24 -1.92
C ARG A 74 -33.50 -13.32 -2.48
N SER A 75 -33.53 -13.17 -3.80
CA SER A 75 -34.60 -12.41 -4.45
C SER A 75 -35.88 -13.25 -4.38
N GLY A 76 -37.02 -12.59 -4.10
CA GLY A 76 -38.33 -13.24 -3.95
C GLY A 76 -38.79 -14.05 -5.17
N GLY A 77 -38.14 -13.87 -6.33
CA GLY A 77 -38.39 -14.60 -7.58
C GLY A 77 -37.52 -15.83 -7.83
N GLY A 78 -36.87 -16.40 -6.81
CA GLY A 78 -36.07 -17.64 -6.94
C GLY A 78 -34.64 -17.46 -7.44
N GLY A 79 -34.26 -16.24 -7.82
CA GLY A 79 -32.87 -15.86 -8.10
C GLY A 79 -32.09 -15.55 -6.82
N SER A 80 -30.77 -15.79 -6.85
CA SER A 80 -29.86 -15.25 -5.83
C SER A 80 -29.14 -14.05 -6.44
N GLU A 81 -29.29 -12.89 -5.82
CA GLU A 81 -28.56 -11.67 -6.16
C GLU A 81 -27.30 -11.60 -5.30
N VAL A 82 -26.19 -11.19 -5.91
CA VAL A 82 -24.91 -11.05 -5.23
C VAL A 82 -24.66 -9.56 -5.06
N ALA A 83 -24.60 -9.11 -3.81
CA ALA A 83 -24.23 -7.74 -3.47
C ALA A 83 -22.80 -7.72 -2.93
N LEU A 84 -22.02 -6.73 -3.36
CA LEU A 84 -20.66 -6.51 -2.87
C LEU A 84 -20.69 -5.36 -1.86
N LEU A 85 -20.17 -5.62 -0.66
CA LEU A 85 -20.04 -4.64 0.41
C LEU A 85 -18.55 -4.34 0.60
N ALA A 86 -18.17 -3.08 0.69
CA ALA A 86 -16.79 -2.67 0.95
C ALA A 86 -16.68 -2.15 2.39
N ASP A 87 -15.54 -2.36 3.05
CA ASP A 87 -15.26 -1.82 4.39
C ASP A 87 -16.28 -2.28 5.45
N LEU A 88 -16.36 -3.61 5.59
CA LEU A 88 -17.37 -4.25 6.42
C LEU A 88 -17.20 -3.87 7.90
N ASN A 89 -18.30 -3.55 8.55
CA ASN A 89 -18.34 -3.54 10.02
C ASN A 89 -18.47 -4.96 10.59
N SER A 90 -18.33 -5.09 11.92
CA SER A 90 -18.38 -6.39 12.59
C SER A 90 -19.67 -7.17 12.33
N ALA A 91 -20.82 -6.48 12.24
CA ALA A 91 -22.09 -7.12 11.95
C ALA A 91 -22.16 -7.63 10.50
N GLU A 92 -21.66 -6.85 9.55
CA GLU A 92 -21.63 -7.21 8.13
C GLU A 92 -20.65 -8.35 7.84
N GLU A 93 -19.50 -8.39 8.50
CA GLU A 93 -18.53 -9.51 8.40
C GLU A 93 -19.18 -10.86 8.74
N GLY A 94 -20.09 -10.88 9.72
CA GLY A 94 -20.85 -12.08 10.09
C GLY A 94 -21.95 -12.49 9.11
N LEU A 95 -22.34 -11.60 8.19
CA LEU A 95 -23.46 -11.82 7.26
C LEU A 95 -23.00 -12.17 5.84
N VAL A 96 -21.76 -11.87 5.47
CA VAL A 96 -21.26 -12.14 4.13
C VAL A 96 -20.88 -13.61 3.93
N ALA A 97 -21.14 -14.15 2.75
CA ALA A 97 -20.86 -15.54 2.41
C ALA A 97 -19.37 -15.80 2.10
N ALA A 98 -18.63 -14.72 1.82
CA ALA A 98 -17.25 -14.72 1.39
C ALA A 98 -16.66 -13.32 1.54
N ALA A 99 -15.40 -13.20 1.96
CA ALA A 99 -14.66 -11.93 1.94
C ALA A 99 -13.46 -12.03 0.99
N ILE A 100 -13.12 -10.95 0.30
CA ILE A 100 -11.94 -10.79 -0.55
C ILE A 100 -11.21 -9.55 -0.08
N THR A 101 -9.92 -9.67 0.25
CA THR A 101 -9.07 -8.53 0.54
C THR A 101 -8.14 -8.28 -0.63
N VAL A 102 -8.12 -7.06 -1.15
CA VAL A 102 -7.17 -6.61 -2.16
C VAL A 102 -6.24 -5.60 -1.52
N VAL A 103 -4.96 -5.66 -1.85
CA VAL A 103 -3.98 -4.66 -1.45
C VAL A 103 -3.35 -4.10 -2.72
N SER A 104 -3.46 -2.79 -2.91
CA SER A 104 -2.74 -2.07 -3.95
C SER A 104 -1.60 -1.24 -3.36
N ASP A 105 -0.64 -0.86 -4.20
CA ASP A 105 0.24 0.26 -3.87
C ASP A 105 -0.44 1.60 -4.18
N GLY A 106 0.29 2.68 -3.95
CA GLY A 106 -0.20 4.01 -4.25
C GLY A 106 -0.49 4.26 -5.72
N ASP A 107 0.23 3.62 -6.64
CA ASP A 107 0.05 3.79 -8.08
C ASP A 107 -1.08 2.92 -8.64
N GLY A 108 -1.81 2.21 -7.76
CA GLY A 108 -2.88 1.30 -8.13
C GLY A 108 -2.38 -0.05 -8.64
N LYS A 109 -1.08 -0.39 -8.47
CA LYS A 109 -0.59 -1.73 -8.79
C LYS A 109 -0.99 -2.70 -7.69
N ILE A 110 -1.43 -3.89 -8.08
CA ILE A 110 -1.86 -4.90 -7.13
C ILE A 110 -0.65 -5.55 -6.47
N CYS A 111 -0.60 -5.43 -5.15
CA CYS A 111 0.42 -6.02 -4.29
C CYS A 111 -0.02 -7.39 -3.73
N GLY A 112 -1.33 -7.61 -3.59
CA GLY A 112 -1.87 -8.89 -3.14
C GLY A 112 -3.38 -8.98 -3.27
N VAL A 113 -3.87 -10.22 -3.40
CA VAL A 113 -5.29 -10.57 -3.32
C VAL A 113 -5.42 -11.77 -2.42
N PHE A 114 -6.30 -11.70 -1.43
CA PHE A 114 -6.51 -12.73 -0.43
C PHE A 114 -7.99 -13.09 -0.35
N LYS A 115 -8.29 -14.38 -0.51
CA LYS A 115 -9.65 -14.93 -0.44
C LYS A 115 -9.69 -16.06 0.59
N PRO A 116 -9.93 -15.76 1.88
CA PRO A 116 -9.99 -16.79 2.91
C PRO A 116 -11.29 -17.58 2.80
N GLY A 117 -11.21 -18.83 2.34
CA GLY A 117 -12.32 -19.80 2.41
C GLY A 117 -13.66 -19.26 1.89
N GLY A 118 -14.78 -19.66 2.51
CA GLY A 118 -16.12 -19.17 2.19
C GLY A 118 -16.69 -19.69 0.87
N ARG A 119 -17.78 -19.07 0.42
CA ARG A 119 -18.44 -19.42 -0.85
C ARG A 119 -17.53 -19.14 -2.05
N ALA A 120 -17.67 -19.96 -3.09
CA ALA A 120 -17.05 -19.71 -4.38
C ALA A 120 -17.55 -18.36 -4.96
N VAL A 121 -16.61 -17.58 -5.47
CA VAL A 121 -16.87 -16.24 -6.02
C VAL A 121 -16.49 -16.23 -7.49
N ALA A 122 -17.32 -15.59 -8.32
CA ALA A 122 -17.03 -15.43 -9.75
C ALA A 122 -15.83 -14.49 -9.95
N GLN A 123 -15.06 -14.71 -11.02
CA GLN A 123 -13.90 -13.87 -11.34
C GLN A 123 -14.27 -12.38 -11.48
N THR A 124 -15.43 -12.08 -12.06
CA THR A 124 -15.92 -10.70 -12.25
C THR A 124 -16.05 -9.94 -10.93
N VAL A 125 -16.43 -10.62 -9.84
CA VAL A 125 -16.53 -10.00 -8.51
C VAL A 125 -15.13 -9.69 -7.95
N VAL A 126 -14.14 -10.53 -8.22
CA VAL A 126 -12.75 -10.26 -7.83
C VAL A 126 -12.21 -9.05 -8.60
N GLU A 127 -12.49 -8.96 -9.89
CA GLU A 127 -12.14 -7.80 -10.73
C GLU A 127 -12.79 -6.51 -10.23
N GLU A 128 -14.05 -6.58 -9.79
CA GLU A 128 -14.76 -5.45 -9.18
C GLU A 128 -14.12 -5.04 -7.83
N CYS A 129 -13.74 -6.00 -6.97
CA CYS A 129 -13.00 -5.69 -5.73
C CYS A 129 -11.67 -4.99 -6.02
N ILE A 130 -10.97 -5.41 -7.09
CA ILE A 130 -9.72 -4.80 -7.52
C ILE A 130 -9.96 -3.36 -7.95
N ALA A 131 -10.98 -3.11 -8.78
CA ALA A 131 -11.33 -1.77 -9.23
C ALA A 131 -11.65 -0.84 -8.04
N LEU A 132 -12.47 -1.32 -7.08
CA LEU A 132 -12.81 -0.57 -5.87
C LEU A 132 -11.58 -0.27 -4.99
N CYS A 133 -10.65 -1.22 -4.88
CA CYS A 133 -9.42 -1.03 -4.11
C CYS A 133 -8.54 0.07 -4.72
N VAL A 134 -8.39 0.07 -6.04
CA VAL A 134 -7.61 1.10 -6.76
C VAL A 134 -8.27 2.48 -6.63
N GLU A 135 -9.60 2.55 -6.73
CA GLU A 135 -10.35 3.80 -6.51
C GLU A 135 -10.16 4.33 -5.07
N ARG A 136 -10.28 3.46 -4.06
CA ARG A 136 -10.06 3.81 -2.64
C ARG A 136 -8.65 4.34 -2.40
N GLY A 137 -7.64 3.82 -3.12
CA GLY A 137 -6.27 4.31 -3.04
C GLY A 137 -6.12 5.80 -3.35
N GLY A 138 -6.91 6.33 -4.29
CA GLY A 138 -6.95 7.76 -4.58
C GLY A 138 -7.41 8.60 -3.38
N SER A 139 -8.48 8.17 -2.70
CA SER A 139 -9.06 8.88 -1.55
C SER A 139 -8.18 8.79 -0.30
N LEU A 140 -7.57 7.63 -0.03
CA LEU A 140 -6.73 7.43 1.15
C LEU A 140 -5.41 8.20 1.08
N LYS A 141 -4.82 8.35 -0.10
CA LYS A 141 -3.65 9.21 -0.33
C LYS A 141 -3.90 10.66 0.09
N LEU A 142 -5.09 11.17 -0.23
CA LEU A 142 -5.48 12.54 0.09
C LEU A 142 -5.66 12.73 1.61
N ALA A 143 -6.28 11.76 2.28
CA ALA A 143 -6.58 11.85 3.71
C ALA A 143 -5.36 11.63 4.61
N ALA A 144 -4.46 10.71 4.24
CA ALA A 144 -3.33 10.32 5.09
C ALA A 144 -2.11 11.25 5.00
N GLY A 145 -2.13 12.27 4.12
CA GLY A 145 -0.96 13.11 3.87
C GLY A 145 0.27 12.32 3.41
N LEU A 146 0.06 11.08 2.94
CA LEU A 146 1.07 10.21 2.33
C LEU A 146 1.34 10.77 0.94
N GLY A 147 2.08 11.88 0.92
CA GLY A 147 2.47 12.60 -0.28
C GLY A 147 3.19 11.68 -1.25
N ALA A 148 2.85 11.91 -2.52
CA ALA A 148 3.41 11.30 -3.72
C ALA A 148 4.87 10.84 -3.55
N ASP A 149 5.14 9.61 -4.00
CA ASP A 149 6.49 9.18 -4.30
C ASP A 149 7.20 10.29 -5.07
N GLY A 150 8.26 10.84 -4.48
CA GLY A 150 9.08 11.85 -5.13
C GLY A 150 9.60 11.32 -6.48
N PRO A 151 9.89 12.19 -7.44
CA PRO A 151 10.15 11.79 -8.82
C PRO A 151 11.25 10.74 -8.86
N THR A 152 10.94 9.60 -9.46
CA THR A 152 11.94 8.62 -9.89
C THR A 152 12.99 9.36 -10.69
N ALA A 153 14.23 9.39 -10.19
CA ALA A 153 15.36 9.96 -10.89
C ALA A 153 15.61 9.14 -12.17
N GLU A 154 14.97 9.51 -13.27
CA GLU A 154 15.40 9.13 -14.60
C GLU A 154 16.69 9.88 -14.89
N GLY A 155 17.78 9.13 -15.02
CA GLY A 155 19.08 9.66 -15.42
C GLY A 155 18.98 10.32 -16.78
N THR A 156 19.23 11.63 -16.82
CA THR A 156 19.48 12.35 -18.04
C THR A 156 20.80 11.88 -18.64
N ALA A 157 20.73 10.90 -19.54
CA ALA A 157 21.82 10.63 -20.47
C ALA A 157 21.98 11.83 -21.39
N GLY A 158 23.00 12.65 -21.13
CA GLY A 158 23.39 13.76 -21.99
C GLY A 158 23.76 13.26 -23.38
N SER A 159 22.94 13.58 -24.37
CA SER A 159 23.34 13.49 -25.77
C SER A 159 24.09 14.78 -26.12
N ASP A 160 25.41 14.70 -26.09
CA ASP A 160 26.31 15.71 -26.64
C ASP A 160 26.27 15.62 -28.18
N SER A 161 26.03 16.74 -28.86
CA SER A 161 26.21 16.85 -30.31
C SER A 161 26.52 18.29 -30.73
N PRO A 162 27.38 18.49 -31.75
CA PRO A 162 28.32 19.60 -31.74
C PRO A 162 27.82 20.85 -32.46
N ALA A 163 28.30 21.99 -31.97
CA ALA A 163 28.04 23.34 -32.46
C ALA A 163 28.43 23.55 -33.94
N LYS A 164 27.47 24.02 -34.76
CA LYS A 164 27.71 24.54 -36.12
C LYS A 164 28.40 25.92 -36.06
N LYS A 165 29.68 25.97 -36.46
CA LYS A 165 30.41 27.22 -36.78
C LYS A 165 29.75 27.95 -37.96
N LYS A 166 29.18 29.14 -37.72
CA LYS A 166 28.83 30.09 -38.79
C LYS A 166 30.11 30.74 -39.33
N ARG A 167 30.46 30.44 -40.59
CA ARG A 167 31.48 31.15 -41.36
C ARG A 167 30.89 32.48 -41.86
N ARG A 168 31.48 33.60 -41.45
CA ARG A 168 31.33 34.92 -42.09
C ARG A 168 31.94 34.85 -43.50
N LYS A 169 31.23 35.32 -44.53
CA LYS A 169 31.81 35.72 -45.82
C LYS A 169 31.71 37.24 -45.94
N LYS A 170 32.80 37.82 -46.45
CA LYS A 170 32.94 39.19 -46.95
C LYS A 170 31.86 39.53 -47.96
#